data_AF-A0ABD2G837-F1
#
_entry.id   AF-A0ABD2G837-F1
#
_cell.length_a   1.000
_cell.length_b   1.000
_cell.length_c   1.000
_cell.angle_alpha   90.00
_cell.angle_beta   90.00
_cell.angle_gamma   90.00
#
_symmetry.space_group_name_H-M   'P 1'
#
loop_
_entity.id
_entity.type
_entity.pdbx_description
1 polymer ?
#
loop_
_entity_poly.entity_id
_entity_poly.type
_entity_poly.pdbx_seq_one_letter_code
_entity_poly.pdbx_strand_id
1 'polypeptide(L)'
;MMLLNMPLPSAMPSATQALTSGQSNVPYTTQQYRKRKEEREQSGSGKRKYVKKTDAIIYKNCNKDRKPPAHLQYFGNWYCKESETQSYEDWRAVLEQRGYGKKKRGDAP
;
A
#
# COMPACT_ATOMS: atom_id res chain seq x y z
N MET A 1 0.83 62.45 -35.41
CA MET A 1 0.60 60.98 -35.47
C MET A 1 1.94 60.31 -35.21
N MET A 2 2.10 59.69 -34.05
CA MET A 2 3.36 59.02 -33.68
C MET A 2 3.39 57.64 -34.36
N LEU A 3 4.30 57.45 -35.33
CA LEU A 3 4.53 56.15 -35.94
C LEU A 3 5.37 55.30 -34.97
N LEU A 4 4.75 54.28 -34.37
CA LEU A 4 5.44 53.31 -33.53
C LEU A 4 6.38 52.46 -34.40
N ASN A 5 7.68 52.59 -34.12
CA ASN A 5 8.73 51.71 -34.62
C ASN A 5 8.83 50.50 -33.67
N MET A 6 8.24 49.36 -34.02
CA MET A 6 8.41 48.09 -33.29
C MET A 6 9.48 47.24 -33.98
N PRO A 7 10.50 46.71 -33.27
CA PRO A 7 11.43 45.75 -33.83
C PRO A 7 10.75 44.39 -34.01
N LEU A 8 10.89 43.84 -35.21
CA LEU A 8 10.51 42.49 -35.60
C LEU A 8 11.31 41.47 -34.77
N PRO A 9 10.69 40.54 -34.00
CA PRO A 9 11.42 39.41 -33.44
C PRO A 9 11.79 38.44 -34.58
N SER A 10 12.98 38.64 -35.13
CA SER A 10 13.69 37.65 -35.93
C SER A 10 14.25 36.57 -34.99
N ALA A 11 13.51 35.47 -34.86
CA ALA A 11 14.05 34.14 -34.55
C ALA A 11 12.89 33.13 -34.52
N MET A 12 12.49 32.65 -35.70
CA MET A 12 11.88 31.32 -35.76
C MET A 12 12.94 30.33 -35.24
N PRO A 13 12.68 29.50 -34.23
CA PRO A 13 13.53 28.34 -34.01
C PRO A 13 13.39 27.49 -35.27
N SER A 14 14.47 27.47 -36.04
CA SER A 14 14.64 26.59 -37.19
C SER A 14 14.20 25.20 -36.77
N ALA A 15 13.17 24.68 -37.42
CA ALA A 15 12.67 23.32 -37.22
C ALA A 15 13.71 22.34 -37.76
N THR A 16 14.82 22.21 -37.04
CA THR A 16 15.83 21.18 -37.28
C THR A 16 15.30 19.89 -36.66
N GLN A 17 14.49 19.20 -37.45
CA GLN A 17 14.40 17.74 -37.51
C GLN A 17 14.34 17.04 -36.15
N ALA A 18 13.13 16.88 -35.61
CA ALA A 18 12.85 15.78 -34.69
C ALA A 18 13.04 14.48 -35.49
N LEU A 19 14.21 13.87 -35.34
CA LEU A 19 14.54 12.55 -35.87
C LEU A 19 13.62 11.51 -35.22
N THR A 20 12.48 11.25 -35.86
CA THR A 20 11.62 10.12 -35.52
C THR A 20 12.25 8.86 -36.10
N SER A 21 13.01 8.11 -35.30
CA SER A 21 13.24 6.65 -35.50
C SER A 21 14.23 6.04 -34.51
N GLY A 22 14.16 6.40 -33.23
CA GLY A 22 14.57 5.46 -32.19
C GLY A 22 13.41 4.50 -31.96
N GLN A 23 13.34 3.38 -32.70
CA GLN A 23 12.41 2.29 -32.38
C GLN A 23 12.64 1.90 -30.93
N SER A 24 11.79 2.40 -30.03
CA SER A 24 11.81 1.94 -28.65
C SER A 24 11.40 0.47 -28.70
N ASN A 25 12.34 -0.43 -28.41
CA ASN A 25 12.14 -1.87 -28.22
C ASN A 25 11.29 -2.15 -26.95
N VAL A 26 10.25 -1.35 -26.76
CA VAL A 26 9.45 -1.28 -25.56
C VAL A 26 8.03 -1.62 -25.98
N PRO A 27 7.52 -2.79 -25.53
CA PRO A 27 6.16 -3.22 -25.83
C PRO A 27 5.12 -2.13 -25.52
N TYR A 28 4.06 -2.07 -26.32
CA TYR A 28 2.97 -1.11 -26.17
C TYR A 28 2.41 -1.04 -24.74
N THR A 29 2.30 -2.19 -24.07
CA THR A 29 1.85 -2.30 -22.67
C THR A 29 2.74 -1.53 -21.70
N THR A 30 4.05 -1.55 -21.92
CA THR A 30 5.03 -0.81 -21.12
C THR A 30 4.92 0.69 -21.35
N GLN A 31 4.64 1.12 -22.59
CA GLN A 31 4.39 2.53 -22.90
C GLN A 31 3.12 3.04 -22.19
N GLN A 32 2.03 2.27 -22.25
CA GLN A 32 0.78 2.57 -21.55
C GLN A 32 0.92 2.57 -20.02
N TYR A 33 1.78 1.72 -19.46
CA TYR A 33 2.10 1.73 -18.03
C TYR A 33 2.86 3.00 -17.64
N ARG A 34 3.87 3.39 -18.42
CA ARG A 34 4.65 4.63 -18.19
C ARG A 34 3.75 5.85 -18.22
N LYS A 35 2.88 5.96 -19.23
CA LYS A 35 1.88 7.03 -19.34
C LYS A 35 0.97 7.10 -18.11
N ARG A 36 0.38 5.97 -17.67
CA ARG A 36 -0.45 5.93 -16.45
C ARG A 36 0.31 6.30 -15.18
N LYS A 37 1.61 5.98 -15.10
CA LYS A 37 2.45 6.34 -13.95
C LYS A 37 2.73 7.84 -13.91
N GLU A 38 3.04 8.44 -15.05
CA GLU A 38 3.25 9.88 -15.21
C GLU A 38 1.97 10.67 -14.94
N GLU A 39 0.82 10.23 -15.48
CA GLU A 39 -0.48 10.83 -15.20
C GLU A 39 -0.84 10.75 -13.70
N ARG A 40 -0.52 9.64 -13.01
CA ARG A 40 -0.73 9.51 -11.56
C ARG A 40 0.16 10.45 -10.76
N GLU A 41 1.39 10.67 -11.20
CA GLU A 41 2.34 11.59 -10.57
C GLU A 41 1.92 13.05 -10.78
N GLN A 42 1.52 13.42 -12.00
CA GLN A 42 1.01 14.76 -12.32
C GLN A 42 -0.31 15.10 -11.62
N SER A 43 -1.26 14.15 -11.58
CA SER A 43 -2.55 14.36 -10.93
C SER A 43 -2.47 14.35 -9.39
N GLY A 44 -1.31 14.03 -8.81
CA GLY A 44 -1.17 13.85 -7.36
C GLY A 44 -2.05 12.73 -6.79
N SER A 45 -2.71 11.93 -7.64
CA SER A 45 -3.60 10.82 -7.28
C SER A 45 -2.83 9.56 -6.85
N GLY A 46 -1.63 9.77 -6.30
CA GLY A 46 -0.89 8.74 -5.60
C GLY A 46 -1.68 8.24 -4.40
N LYS A 47 -1.74 6.92 -4.22
CA LYS A 47 -2.23 6.34 -2.97
C LYS A 47 -1.51 7.02 -1.81
N ARG A 48 -2.25 7.51 -0.81
CA ARG A 48 -1.64 8.13 0.40
C ARG A 48 -0.53 7.22 0.92
N LYS A 49 0.66 7.79 1.13
CA LYS A 49 1.77 7.06 1.75
C LYS A 49 1.29 6.54 3.10
N TYR A 50 1.42 5.24 3.32
CA TYR A 50 1.09 4.66 4.62
C TYR A 50 2.05 5.23 5.68
N VAL A 51 1.49 5.84 6.71
CA VAL A 51 2.23 6.28 7.89
C VAL A 51 1.78 5.40 9.05
N LYS A 52 2.71 4.64 9.62
CA LYS A 52 2.46 3.85 10.84
C LYS A 52 2.28 4.83 11.99
N LYS A 53 1.12 4.79 12.66
CA LYS A 53 0.79 5.76 13.73
C LYS A 53 1.58 5.53 15.02
N THR A 54 1.83 4.27 15.36
CA THR A 54 2.50 3.87 16.60
C THR A 54 3.38 2.66 16.33
N ASP A 55 4.54 2.59 16.98
CA ASP A 55 5.42 1.44 16.80
C ASP A 55 4.96 0.19 17.53
N ALA A 56 4.31 0.39 18.66
CA ALA A 56 3.67 -0.66 19.44
C ALA A 56 2.18 -0.80 19.09
N ILE A 57 1.72 -2.05 19.09
CA ILE A 57 0.30 -2.40 19.02
C ILE A 57 -0.17 -2.60 20.47
N ILE A 58 -1.15 -1.81 20.90
CA ILE A 58 -1.69 -1.86 22.27
C ILE A 58 -2.88 -2.82 22.29
N TYR A 59 -2.96 -3.71 23.28
CA TYR A 59 -4.16 -4.50 23.54
C TYR A 59 -5.18 -3.65 24.31
N LYS A 60 -6.40 -3.53 23.79
CA LYS A 60 -7.40 -2.58 24.32
C LYS A 60 -7.82 -2.85 25.76
N ASN A 61 -7.86 -4.11 26.19
CA ASN A 61 -8.43 -4.44 27.51
C ASN A 61 -7.45 -4.18 28.65
N CYS A 62 -6.14 -4.33 28.42
CA CYS A 62 -5.11 -4.13 29.44
C CYS A 62 -4.23 -2.89 29.19
N ASN A 63 -4.42 -2.20 28.06
CA ASN A 63 -3.63 -1.03 27.62
C ASN A 63 -2.11 -1.26 27.57
N LYS A 64 -1.66 -2.50 27.47
CA LYS A 64 -0.24 -2.88 27.37
C LYS A 64 0.12 -3.27 25.95
N ASP A 65 1.42 -3.26 25.70
CA ASP A 65 2.01 -3.76 24.46
C ASP A 65 1.56 -5.21 24.21
N ARG A 66 1.02 -5.44 23.02
CA ARG A 66 0.63 -6.75 22.51
C ARG A 66 1.88 -7.54 22.09
N LYS A 67 2.66 -7.94 23.09
CA LYS A 67 3.87 -8.75 22.96
C LYS A 67 3.76 -10.02 23.80
N PRO A 68 4.29 -11.16 23.30
CA PRO A 68 4.56 -12.32 24.14
C PRO A 68 5.55 -11.95 25.26
N PRO A 69 5.47 -12.54 26.46
CA PRO A 69 4.61 -13.65 26.86
C PRO A 69 3.23 -13.25 27.43
N ALA A 70 2.98 -11.96 27.64
CA ALA A 70 1.74 -11.48 28.25
C ALA A 70 0.53 -11.64 27.32
N HIS A 71 0.76 -11.49 26.00
CA HIS A 71 -0.25 -11.63 24.97
C HIS A 71 0.12 -12.75 24.01
N LEU A 72 -0.78 -13.73 23.85
CA LEU A 72 -0.60 -14.86 22.95
C LEU A 72 -1.66 -14.80 21.85
N GLN A 73 -1.26 -15.13 20.62
CA GLN A 73 -2.17 -15.14 19.48
C GLN A 73 -2.59 -16.56 19.14
N TYR A 74 -3.87 -16.75 18.81
CA TYR A 74 -4.39 -17.99 18.24
C TYR A 74 -5.39 -17.68 17.11
N PHE A 75 -5.02 -17.99 15.86
CA PHE A 75 -5.84 -17.78 14.67
C PHE A 75 -6.52 -16.38 14.59
N GLY A 76 -5.75 -15.33 14.86
CA GLY A 76 -6.26 -13.94 14.83
C GLY A 76 -6.86 -13.45 16.15
N ASN A 77 -7.25 -14.35 17.05
CA ASN A 77 -7.67 -14.04 18.41
C ASN A 77 -6.45 -13.81 19.31
N TRP A 78 -6.61 -12.94 20.31
CA TRP A 78 -5.54 -12.59 21.23
C TRP A 78 -5.95 -12.84 22.67
N TYR A 79 -5.20 -13.72 23.32
CA TYR A 79 -5.25 -13.98 24.75
C TYR A 79 -4.44 -12.94 25.50
N CYS A 80 -4.93 -12.52 26.65
CA CYS A 80 -4.24 -11.64 27.57
C CYS A 80 -4.21 -12.29 28.95
N LYS A 81 -3.01 -12.52 29.49
CA LYS A 81 -2.83 -13.16 30.79
C LYS A 81 -3.45 -12.40 31.96
N GLU A 82 -3.63 -11.08 31.82
CA GLU A 82 -4.13 -10.23 32.91
C GLU A 82 -5.64 -10.05 32.90
N SER A 83 -6.27 -10.03 31.72
CA SER A 83 -7.72 -9.86 31.62
C SER A 83 -8.48 -11.18 31.65
N GLU A 84 -7.85 -12.27 31.21
CA GLU A 84 -8.49 -13.57 31.10
C GLU A 84 -8.34 -14.34 32.42
N THR A 85 -9.44 -14.88 32.95
CA THR A 85 -9.44 -15.67 34.18
C THR A 85 -8.99 -17.11 33.95
N GLN A 86 -9.28 -17.63 32.77
CA GLN A 86 -8.94 -19.00 32.35
C GLN A 86 -7.51 -19.07 31.82
N SER A 87 -6.90 -20.26 31.92
CA SER A 87 -5.56 -20.48 31.38
C SER A 87 -5.55 -20.34 29.85
N TYR A 88 -4.37 -20.11 29.28
CA TYR A 88 -4.23 -20.02 27.83
C TYR A 88 -4.64 -21.30 27.11
N GLU A 89 -4.38 -22.47 27.70
CA GLU A 89 -4.76 -23.75 27.10
C GLU A 89 -6.28 -23.96 27.12
N ASP A 90 -6.96 -23.61 28.22
CA ASP A 90 -8.42 -23.67 28.30
C ASP A 90 -9.06 -22.70 27.30
N TRP A 91 -8.51 -21.48 27.21
CA TRP A 91 -8.97 -20.48 26.24
C TRP A 91 -8.77 -20.93 24.80
N ARG A 92 -7.61 -21.54 24.49
CA ARG A 92 -7.33 -22.11 23.18
C ARG A 92 -8.30 -23.26 22.86
N ALA A 93 -8.55 -24.16 23.81
CA ALA A 93 -9.46 -25.29 23.64
C ALA A 93 -10.89 -24.83 23.32
N VAL A 94 -11.38 -23.78 23.99
CA VAL A 94 -12.68 -23.18 23.69
C VAL A 94 -12.74 -22.62 22.26
N LEU A 95 -11.66 -21.98 21.80
CA LEU A 95 -11.59 -21.47 20.42
C LEU A 95 -11.55 -22.61 19.40
N GLU A 96 -10.80 -23.67 19.68
CA GLU A 96 -10.74 -24.84 18.83
C GLU A 96 -12.11 -25.53 18.71
N GLN A 97 -12.83 -25.69 19.82
CA GLN A 97 -14.21 -26.20 19.83
C GLN A 97 -15.18 -25.33 19.01
N ARG A 98 -14.98 -24.01 19.00
CA ARG A 98 -15.74 -23.06 18.16
C ARG A 98 -15.36 -23.13 16.67
N GLY A 99 -14.38 -23.97 16.31
CA GLY A 99 -13.92 -24.14 14.93
C GLY A 99 -12.85 -23.13 14.50
N TYR A 100 -12.31 -22.31 15.41
CA TYR A 100 -11.12 -21.54 15.12
C TYR A 100 -9.94 -22.49 15.09
N GLY A 101 -9.32 -22.64 13.92
CA GLY A 101 -8.24 -23.59 13.76
C GLY A 101 -7.88 -23.77 12.30
N LYS A 102 -6.93 -24.67 12.05
CA LYS A 102 -6.59 -25.04 10.69
C LYS A 102 -7.81 -25.72 10.08
N LYS A 103 -8.27 -25.24 8.91
CA LYS A 103 -9.31 -25.91 8.15
C LYS A 103 -8.90 -27.37 7.94
N LYS A 104 -9.70 -28.31 8.45
CA LYS A 104 -9.52 -29.73 8.15
C LYS A 104 -9.66 -29.88 6.64
N ARG A 105 -8.65 -30.46 5.97
CA ARG A 105 -8.84 -30.89 4.59
C ARG A 105 -9.93 -31.95 4.68
N GLY A 106 -11.11 -31.67 4.14
CA GLY A 106 -12.18 -32.65 4.14
C GLY A 106 -11.68 -33.90 3.42
N ASP A 107 -11.96 -35.08 3.96
CA ASP A 107 -12.17 -36.24 3.12
C ASP A 107 -13.26 -35.83 2.13
N ALA A 108 -12.85 -35.65 0.88
CA ALA A 108 -13.78 -35.45 -0.21
C ALA A 108 -14.61 -36.75 -0.31
N PRO A 109 -15.94 -36.69 -0.34
CA PRO A 109 -16.74 -37.84 -0.74
C PRO A 109 -16.42 -38.25 -2.19
#